data_AF-A0A936JSZ9-F1
#
_entry.id   AF-A0A936JSZ9-F1
#
_cell.length_a   1.000
_cell.length_b   1.000
_cell.length_c   1.000
_cell.angle_alpha   90.00
_cell.angle_beta   90.00
_cell.angle_gamma   90.00
#
_symmetry.space_group_name_H-M   'P 1'
#
loop_
_entity.id
_entity.type
_entity.pdbx_description
1 polymer ?
#
loop_
_entity_poly.entity_id
_entity_poly.type
_entity_poly.pdbx_seq_one_letter_code
_entity_poly.pdbx_strand_id
1 'polypeptide(L)'
;MARDQNRNEAANRADESTTSDASSRPSVGFSSGTDGSATTAPTKRARFFSAVSKDEPPPPRSRLWHLVLPLVLASIVIALGATSPLVRFAVPVVLMALAIAIRARTRSPRKAARRGILLDGPRLYFQPHGDVPRAVTYLGDPFGLTLVKSPERDRIVAVWSSHDGLFYVGTSLEKSGRRTLGAFVDRAFTVLGDDAALEAIGPDGDPLELTPSDFASLVLAVEELDPECQQRLVLSDARGAPFTLDGRELVVGERRFDLEAPLEWRPFVFQEAFGQSVTVYQGTSIRQGGSETVLVSLLPSFVPFEVRDWAQFDRAMLRDLRLVQAAPEDPPPRDARVAIDRLFVLPVRSALDTAPQASRRTSRARA
;
A
#
# COMPACT_ATOMS: atom_id res chain seq x y z
N MET A 1 42.11 -16.95 -9.08
CA MET A 1 43.47 -17.11 -8.50
C MET A 1 43.96 -15.70 -8.21
N ALA A 2 44.00 -15.19 -6.99
CA ALA A 2 44.58 -15.78 -5.79
C ALA A 2 43.65 -15.63 -4.56
N ARG A 3 43.41 -16.77 -3.90
CA ARG A 3 43.05 -16.88 -2.50
C ARG A 3 44.36 -16.87 -1.73
N ASP A 4 44.48 -16.05 -0.69
CA ASP A 4 45.26 -16.29 0.54
C ASP A 4 45.59 -14.96 1.22
N GLN A 5 44.61 -14.41 1.94
CA GLN A 5 44.84 -13.35 2.92
C GLN A 5 43.62 -13.28 3.84
N ASN A 6 43.49 -14.27 4.74
CA ASN A 6 42.64 -14.19 5.94
C ASN A 6 42.98 -15.35 6.88
N ARG A 7 44.21 -15.33 7.39
CA ARG A 7 44.68 -16.21 8.45
C ARG A 7 45.57 -15.37 9.36
N ASN A 8 44.96 -14.57 10.25
CA ASN A 8 45.57 -14.00 11.47
C ASN A 8 44.58 -13.08 12.21
N GLU A 9 43.49 -13.64 12.75
CA GLU A 9 42.70 -12.98 13.81
C GLU A 9 42.17 -14.01 14.83
N ALA A 10 43.05 -14.92 15.25
CA ALA A 10 42.75 -15.90 16.30
C ALA A 10 43.94 -16.03 17.25
N ALA A 11 44.19 -14.98 18.04
CA ALA A 11 45.00 -15.04 19.26
C ALA A 11 44.84 -13.72 20.03
N ASN A 12 43.86 -13.66 20.94
CA ASN A 12 43.91 -12.91 22.21
C ASN A 12 42.50 -12.79 22.80
N ARG A 13 42.10 -13.75 23.64
CA ARG A 13 41.13 -13.56 24.74
C ARG A 13 41.04 -14.83 25.60
N ALA A 14 41.96 -14.91 26.54
CA ALA A 14 41.95 -15.63 27.81
C ALA A 14 42.98 -14.84 28.64
N ASP A 15 42.77 -14.33 29.86
CA ASP A 15 41.97 -14.72 30.99
C ASP A 15 41.64 -13.46 31.81
N GLU A 16 40.48 -13.42 32.48
CA GLU A 16 40.34 -12.99 33.88
C GLU A 16 38.87 -13.12 34.33
N SER A 17 38.56 -14.27 34.94
CA SER A 17 37.53 -14.44 35.97
C SER A 17 38.10 -13.93 37.30
N THR A 18 37.41 -13.33 38.28
CA THR A 18 36.27 -13.87 39.06
C THR A 18 35.95 -12.85 40.17
N THR A 19 34.67 -12.62 40.48
CA THR A 19 34.06 -12.43 41.82
C THR A 19 32.60 -11.94 41.61
N SER A 20 31.61 -12.83 41.64
CA SER A 20 30.77 -13.17 42.81
C SER A 20 30.33 -11.97 43.65
N ASP A 21 29.06 -11.57 43.56
CA ASP A 21 28.16 -11.81 44.69
C ASP A 21 26.67 -11.71 44.36
N ALA A 22 25.92 -12.50 45.12
CA ALA A 22 24.49 -12.73 45.10
C ALA A 22 23.66 -11.51 45.53
N SER A 23 22.40 -11.40 45.06
CA SER A 23 21.23 -11.63 45.92
C SER A 23 19.89 -11.33 45.23
N SER A 24 18.93 -12.21 45.51
CA SER A 24 17.48 -11.97 45.67
C SER A 24 16.61 -11.55 44.47
N ARG A 25 15.93 -12.57 43.91
CA ARG A 25 14.61 -12.50 43.27
C ARG A 25 13.51 -12.15 44.31
N PRO A 26 12.40 -11.58 43.84
CA PRO A 26 11.09 -12.09 44.24
C PRO A 26 10.26 -12.51 43.02
N SER A 27 9.81 -13.76 43.08
CA SER A 27 8.77 -14.35 42.25
C SER A 27 7.40 -13.82 42.69
N VAL A 28 6.70 -13.12 41.80
CA VAL A 28 5.26 -12.85 41.95
C VAL A 28 4.54 -13.67 40.88
N GLY A 29 3.85 -14.71 41.32
CA GLY A 29 2.90 -15.45 40.50
C GLY A 29 1.59 -14.68 40.42
N PHE A 30 0.94 -14.74 39.25
CA PHE A 30 -0.48 -14.44 39.16
C PHE A 30 -1.15 -15.36 38.12
N SER A 31 -1.94 -16.27 38.70
CA SER A 31 -3.21 -16.82 38.24
C SER A 31 -3.44 -16.99 36.74
N SER A 32 -3.39 -18.25 36.31
CA SER A 32 -4.27 -18.77 35.28
C SER A 32 -5.74 -18.57 35.70
N GLY A 33 -6.57 -18.13 34.77
CA GLY A 33 -7.99 -17.86 35.02
C GLY A 33 -8.78 -17.70 33.73
N THR A 34 -9.32 -18.83 33.26
CA THR A 34 -10.67 -19.00 32.67
C THR A 34 -11.08 -18.16 31.46
N ASP A 35 -11.00 -18.79 30.29
CA ASP A 35 -12.10 -18.96 29.32
C ASP A 35 -13.21 -17.91 29.34
N GLY A 36 -12.88 -16.73 28.82
CA GLY A 36 -13.87 -15.78 28.33
C GLY A 36 -14.40 -16.27 26.98
N SER A 37 -15.60 -16.81 27.00
CA SER A 37 -16.41 -17.18 25.83
C SER A 37 -16.38 -16.05 24.78
N ALA A 38 -15.56 -16.22 23.75
CA ALA A 38 -15.52 -15.33 22.61
C ALA A 38 -16.78 -15.55 21.79
N THR A 39 -17.74 -14.65 21.97
CA THR A 39 -18.88 -14.44 21.07
C THR A 39 -18.34 -14.40 19.65
N THR A 40 -18.52 -15.49 18.92
CA THR A 40 -18.00 -15.68 17.57
C THR A 40 -18.84 -14.80 16.65
N ALA A 41 -18.43 -13.53 16.51
CA ALA A 41 -18.98 -12.63 15.51
C ALA A 41 -18.88 -13.35 14.15
N PRO A 42 -19.90 -13.26 13.29
CA PRO A 42 -19.92 -13.97 12.02
C PRO A 42 -18.66 -13.58 11.24
N THR A 43 -17.76 -14.54 11.02
CA THR A 43 -16.52 -14.35 10.31
C THR A 43 -16.85 -13.83 8.92
N LYS A 44 -16.57 -12.54 8.69
CA LYS A 44 -16.77 -11.87 7.41
C LYS A 44 -16.01 -12.71 6.38
N ARG A 45 -16.72 -13.28 5.40
CA ARG A 45 -16.15 -14.19 4.41
C ARG A 45 -14.91 -13.55 3.77
N ALA A 46 -13.81 -14.30 3.70
CA ALA A 46 -12.60 -13.89 3.02
C ALA A 46 -12.92 -13.38 1.60
N ARG A 47 -12.39 -12.21 1.25
CA ARG A 47 -12.62 -11.54 -0.04
C ARG A 47 -11.37 -11.64 -0.89
N PHE A 48 -11.51 -12.19 -2.09
CA PHE A 48 -10.42 -12.34 -3.04
C PHE A 48 -10.53 -11.32 -4.18
N PHE A 49 -9.45 -10.58 -4.43
CA PHE A 49 -9.30 -9.59 -5.48
C PHE A 49 -8.28 -10.09 -6.48
N SER A 50 -8.70 -10.32 -7.73
CA SER A 50 -7.83 -10.92 -8.74
C SER A 50 -6.89 -9.86 -9.34
N ALA A 51 -5.60 -10.18 -9.44
CA ALA A 51 -4.66 -9.36 -10.17
C ALA A 51 -4.99 -9.36 -11.67
N VAL A 52 -4.82 -8.20 -12.31
CA VAL A 52 -4.87 -8.05 -13.76
C VAL A 52 -3.52 -8.47 -14.29
N SER A 53 -3.47 -9.59 -15.01
CA SER A 53 -2.28 -9.97 -15.76
C SER A 53 -2.27 -9.23 -17.09
N LYS A 54 -1.16 -8.53 -17.41
CA LYS A 54 -0.98 -7.87 -18.72
C LYS A 54 -0.94 -8.88 -19.87
N ASP A 55 -0.52 -10.11 -19.57
CA ASP A 55 -0.34 -11.18 -20.57
C ASP A 55 -1.54 -12.13 -20.66
N GLU A 56 -2.56 -11.96 -19.80
CA GLU A 56 -3.72 -12.82 -19.85
C GLU A 56 -4.68 -12.29 -20.94
N PRO A 57 -4.86 -13.02 -22.06
CA PRO A 57 -5.78 -12.61 -23.09
C PRO A 57 -7.17 -12.45 -22.46
N PRO A 58 -7.97 -11.44 -22.89
CA PRO A 58 -9.30 -11.23 -22.34
C PRO A 58 -10.03 -12.57 -22.33
N PRO A 59 -10.71 -12.92 -21.22
CA PRO A 59 -11.28 -14.24 -21.05
C PRO A 59 -12.07 -14.55 -22.31
N PRO A 60 -11.76 -15.66 -23.03
CA PRO A 60 -12.34 -15.90 -24.34
C PRO A 60 -13.85 -15.81 -24.17
N ARG A 61 -14.47 -14.83 -24.85
CA ARG A 61 -15.94 -14.66 -24.85
C ARG A 61 -16.52 -16.04 -25.00
N SER A 62 -17.23 -16.50 -23.97
CA SER A 62 -17.42 -17.93 -23.74
C SER A 62 -17.90 -18.59 -25.03
N ARG A 63 -17.02 -19.32 -25.73
CA ARG A 63 -17.39 -20.08 -26.95
C ARG A 63 -18.56 -21.05 -26.66
N LEU A 64 -18.71 -21.40 -25.38
CA LEU A 64 -19.87 -22.09 -24.83
C LEU A 64 -21.22 -21.43 -25.15
N TRP A 65 -21.32 -20.10 -25.19
CA TRP A 65 -22.58 -19.45 -25.53
C TRP A 65 -22.99 -19.76 -26.97
N HIS A 66 -22.02 -19.86 -27.90
CA HIS A 66 -22.26 -20.28 -29.28
C HIS A 66 -22.64 -21.77 -29.42
N LEU A 67 -22.35 -22.62 -28.43
CA LEU A 67 -22.73 -24.04 -28.44
C LEU A 67 -24.06 -24.30 -27.71
N VAL A 68 -24.31 -23.58 -26.60
CA VAL A 68 -25.52 -23.75 -25.79
C VAL A 68 -26.72 -23.07 -26.45
N LEU A 69 -26.54 -21.89 -27.05
CA LEU A 69 -27.62 -21.15 -27.71
C LEU A 69 -28.31 -21.94 -28.84
N PRO A 70 -27.61 -22.57 -29.80
CA PRO A 70 -28.26 -23.34 -30.86
C PRO A 70 -28.94 -24.61 -30.33
N LEU A 71 -28.42 -25.26 -29.29
CA LEU A 71 -29.06 -26.43 -28.67
C LEU A 71 -30.40 -26.06 -27.99
N VAL A 72 -30.46 -24.90 -27.32
CA VAL A 72 -31.69 -24.37 -26.72
C VAL A 72 -32.67 -23.91 -27.79
N LEU A 73 -32.20 -23.25 -28.86
CA LEU A 73 -33.05 -22.89 -30.00
C LEU A 73 -33.61 -24.14 -30.70
N ALA A 74 -32.78 -25.15 -30.94
CA ALA A 74 -33.19 -26.41 -31.55
C ALA A 74 -34.23 -27.15 -30.69
N SER A 75 -34.08 -27.15 -29.36
CA SER A 75 -35.06 -27.78 -28.48
C SER A 75 -36.43 -27.09 -28.53
N ILE A 76 -36.46 -25.76 -28.62
CA ILE A 76 -37.69 -24.97 -28.78
C ILE A 76 -38.35 -25.23 -30.14
N VAL A 77 -37.57 -25.24 -31.23
CA VAL A 77 -38.09 -25.49 -32.59
C VAL A 77 -38.69 -26.89 -32.69
N ILE A 78 -38.02 -27.91 -32.14
CA ILE A 78 -38.51 -29.30 -32.17
C ILE A 78 -39.76 -29.47 -31.30
N ALA A 79 -39.85 -28.79 -30.16
CA ALA A 79 -41.05 -28.80 -29.32
C ALA A 79 -42.28 -28.16 -29.99
N LEU A 80 -42.07 -27.25 -30.94
CA LEU A 80 -43.14 -26.58 -31.68
C LEU A 80 -43.53 -27.29 -32.99
N GLY A 81 -42.58 -27.92 -33.69
CA GLY A 81 -42.79 -28.46 -35.05
C GLY A 81 -43.12 -29.96 -35.15
N ALA A 82 -42.91 -30.76 -34.10
CA ALA A 82 -43.08 -32.21 -34.18
C ALA A 82 -44.55 -32.65 -34.06
N THR A 83 -45.04 -33.46 -35.02
CA THR A 83 -46.39 -34.03 -35.04
C THR A 83 -46.54 -35.26 -34.14
N SER A 84 -45.44 -35.96 -33.86
CA SER A 84 -45.40 -37.08 -32.92
C SER A 84 -45.30 -36.57 -31.48
N PRO A 85 -46.22 -36.95 -30.56
CA PRO A 85 -46.16 -36.52 -29.17
C PRO A 85 -44.89 -37.03 -28.48
N LEU A 86 -44.41 -38.21 -28.85
CA LEU A 86 -43.22 -38.83 -28.25
C LEU A 86 -41.94 -38.05 -28.62
N VAL A 87 -41.83 -37.60 -29.88
CA VAL A 87 -40.71 -36.75 -30.35
C VAL A 87 -40.77 -35.37 -29.70
N ARG A 88 -41.97 -34.82 -29.54
CA ARG A 88 -42.21 -33.48 -28.98
C ARG A 88 -41.77 -33.34 -27.52
N PHE A 89 -41.82 -34.42 -26.74
CA PHE A 89 -41.40 -34.41 -25.34
C PHE A 89 -39.99 -34.99 -25.11
N ALA A 90 -39.62 -36.08 -25.77
CA ALA A 90 -38.35 -36.76 -25.48
C ALA A 90 -37.13 -35.95 -26.00
N VAL A 91 -37.22 -35.38 -27.20
CA VAL A 91 -36.06 -34.72 -27.84
C VAL A 91 -35.68 -33.42 -27.12
N PRO A 92 -36.61 -32.51 -26.74
CA PRO A 92 -36.24 -31.30 -26.00
C PRO A 92 -35.63 -31.61 -24.64
N VAL A 93 -36.14 -32.62 -23.92
CA VAL A 93 -35.59 -33.04 -22.62
C VAL A 93 -34.15 -33.52 -22.76
N VAL A 94 -33.86 -34.34 -23.78
CA VAL A 94 -32.51 -34.83 -24.05
C VAL A 94 -31.56 -33.68 -24.44
N LEU A 95 -32.00 -32.76 -25.29
CA LEU A 95 -31.19 -31.60 -25.69
C LEU A 95 -30.92 -30.65 -24.51
N MET A 96 -31.90 -30.42 -23.64
CA MET A 96 -31.75 -29.58 -22.45
C MET A 96 -30.83 -30.25 -21.42
N ALA A 97 -30.99 -31.56 -21.18
CA ALA A 97 -30.09 -32.35 -20.35
C ALA A 97 -28.65 -32.34 -20.90
N LEU A 98 -28.48 -32.44 -22.21
CA LEU A 98 -27.17 -32.36 -22.87
C LEU A 98 -26.55 -30.96 -22.72
N ALA A 99 -27.34 -29.89 -22.87
CA ALA A 99 -26.88 -28.53 -22.64
C ALA A 99 -26.45 -28.29 -21.19
N ILE A 100 -27.21 -28.82 -20.21
CA ILE A 100 -26.85 -28.79 -18.78
C ILE A 100 -25.58 -29.60 -18.53
N ALA A 101 -25.47 -30.81 -19.10
CA ALA A 101 -24.32 -31.68 -18.93
C ALA A 101 -23.03 -31.09 -19.54
N ILE A 102 -23.12 -30.47 -20.72
CA ILE A 102 -22.00 -29.74 -21.34
C ILE A 102 -21.60 -28.58 -20.42
N ARG A 103 -22.56 -27.76 -19.96
CA ARG A 103 -22.29 -26.64 -19.04
C ARG A 103 -21.68 -27.11 -17.72
N ALA A 104 -22.11 -28.25 -17.18
CA ALA A 104 -21.62 -28.83 -15.93
C ALA A 104 -20.21 -29.45 -16.09
N ARG A 105 -19.95 -30.18 -17.18
CA ARG A 105 -18.62 -30.74 -17.48
C ARG A 105 -17.59 -29.66 -17.81
N THR A 106 -17.99 -28.59 -18.48
CA THR A 106 -17.09 -27.45 -18.75
C THR A 106 -16.93 -26.52 -17.55
N ARG A 107 -17.71 -26.72 -16.47
CA ARG A 107 -17.71 -25.83 -15.30
C ARG A 107 -16.57 -26.04 -14.33
N SER A 108 -15.61 -26.90 -14.64
CA SER A 108 -14.44 -27.06 -13.77
C SER A 108 -13.14 -27.01 -14.55
N PRO A 109 -12.74 -25.83 -15.08
CA PRO A 109 -11.33 -25.52 -14.95
C PRO A 109 -11.08 -25.48 -13.44
N ARG A 110 -10.27 -26.40 -12.94
CA ARG A 110 -9.53 -26.22 -11.68
C ARG A 110 -9.09 -24.75 -11.72
N LYS A 111 -9.68 -23.88 -10.88
CA LYS A 111 -9.30 -22.46 -10.86
C LYS A 111 -7.81 -22.48 -10.60
N ALA A 112 -6.99 -22.34 -11.63
CA ALA A 112 -5.57 -22.10 -11.48
C ALA A 112 -5.49 -20.99 -10.45
N ALA A 113 -4.74 -21.22 -9.37
CA ALA A 113 -4.69 -20.30 -8.24
C ALA A 113 -4.38 -18.92 -8.82
N ARG A 114 -5.40 -18.06 -8.82
CA ARG A 114 -5.32 -16.77 -9.50
C ARG A 114 -4.38 -15.91 -8.68
N ARG A 115 -3.48 -15.22 -9.35
CA ARG A 115 -2.66 -14.21 -8.69
C ARG A 115 -3.57 -13.12 -8.15
N GLY A 116 -3.32 -12.62 -6.95
CA GLY A 116 -4.16 -11.57 -6.38
C GLY A 116 -3.98 -11.35 -4.88
N ILE A 117 -4.96 -10.67 -4.30
CA ILE A 117 -5.01 -10.32 -2.88
C ILE A 117 -6.17 -11.04 -2.23
N LEU A 118 -5.91 -11.66 -1.09
CA LEU A 118 -6.95 -12.23 -0.23
C LEU A 118 -6.98 -11.42 1.07
N LEU A 119 -8.11 -10.78 1.34
CA LEU A 119 -8.40 -10.16 2.63
C LEU A 119 -9.23 -11.15 3.46
N ASP A 120 -8.64 -11.70 4.52
CA ASP A 120 -9.30 -12.62 5.43
C ASP A 120 -9.24 -12.07 6.87
N GLY A 121 -10.36 -11.52 7.34
CA GLY A 121 -10.42 -10.78 8.60
C GLY A 121 -9.39 -9.64 8.61
N PRO A 122 -8.52 -9.55 9.64
CA PRO A 122 -7.47 -8.54 9.75
C PRO A 122 -6.17 -8.93 9.03
N ARG A 123 -6.18 -9.93 8.13
CA ARG A 123 -4.97 -10.37 7.43
C ARG A 123 -5.07 -10.13 5.95
N LEU A 124 -4.04 -9.47 5.41
CA LEU A 124 -3.85 -9.33 3.98
C LEU A 124 -2.85 -10.37 3.51
N TYR A 125 -3.28 -11.19 2.57
CA TYR A 125 -2.46 -12.21 1.94
C TYR A 125 -2.25 -11.88 0.47
N PHE A 126 -1.02 -12.09 0.01
CA PHE A 126 -0.70 -12.15 -1.40
C PHE A 126 -0.81 -13.60 -1.87
N GLN A 127 -1.64 -13.83 -2.87
CA GLN A 127 -1.78 -15.12 -3.54
C GLN A 127 -0.93 -15.10 -4.81
N PRO A 128 0.23 -15.77 -4.84
CA PRO A 128 0.99 -15.97 -6.07
C PRO A 128 0.28 -16.93 -7.04
N HIS A 129 0.72 -16.96 -8.31
CA HIS A 129 0.23 -17.93 -9.27
C HIS A 129 0.71 -19.34 -8.92
N GLY A 130 -0.21 -20.25 -8.60
CA GLY A 130 0.10 -21.66 -8.36
C GLY A 130 0.87 -22.00 -7.07
N ASP A 131 1.17 -21.02 -6.22
CA ASP A 131 1.92 -21.19 -4.96
C ASP A 131 1.04 -20.87 -3.72
N VAL A 132 1.54 -21.12 -2.51
CA VAL A 132 0.83 -20.92 -1.25
C VAL A 132 0.66 -19.42 -0.95
N PRO A 133 -0.52 -18.96 -0.50
CA PRO A 133 -0.70 -17.57 -0.12
C PRO A 133 0.25 -17.17 1.00
N ARG A 134 0.89 -16.00 0.85
CA ARG A 134 1.85 -15.43 1.78
C ARG A 134 1.20 -14.30 2.54
N ALA A 135 1.31 -14.31 3.86
CA ALA A 135 0.88 -13.17 4.67
C ALA A 135 1.79 -11.98 4.35
N VAL A 136 1.18 -10.83 4.10
CA VAL A 136 1.90 -9.61 3.70
C VAL A 136 1.85 -8.59 4.82
N THR A 137 0.67 -8.37 5.39
CA THR A 137 0.51 -7.46 6.51
C THR A 137 -0.61 -7.94 7.42
N TYR A 138 -0.39 -7.76 8.72
CA TYR A 138 -1.39 -7.98 9.74
C TYR A 138 -2.04 -6.64 10.12
N LEU A 139 -3.28 -6.46 9.71
CA LEU A 139 -4.11 -5.28 9.96
C LEU A 139 -4.73 -5.27 11.38
N GLY A 140 -4.27 -6.15 12.27
CA GLY A 140 -4.65 -6.14 13.68
C GLY A 140 -3.72 -5.28 14.54
N ASP A 141 -2.50 -5.01 14.06
CA ASP A 141 -1.57 -4.06 14.65
C ASP A 141 -1.68 -2.70 13.93
N PRO A 142 -1.14 -1.60 14.49
CA PRO A 142 -1.17 -0.30 13.83
C PRO A 142 -0.57 -0.35 12.43
N PHE A 143 -1.35 0.06 11.43
CA PHE A 143 -0.93 0.17 10.04
C PHE A 143 -1.42 1.48 9.42
N GLY A 144 -0.70 1.96 8.41
CA GLY A 144 -1.04 3.13 7.62
C GLY A 144 -1.44 2.77 6.19
N LEU A 145 -2.33 3.54 5.58
CA LEU A 145 -2.73 3.43 4.18
C LEU A 145 -2.54 4.79 3.50
N THR A 146 -1.55 4.88 2.61
CA THR A 146 -1.33 6.08 1.79
C THR A 146 -1.74 5.77 0.35
N LEU A 147 -2.56 6.64 -0.25
CA LEU A 147 -2.82 6.59 -1.68
C LEU A 147 -1.87 7.53 -2.41
N VAL A 148 -1.21 7.02 -3.44
CA VAL A 148 -0.33 7.81 -4.32
C VAL A 148 -0.77 7.68 -5.77
N LYS A 149 -0.61 8.73 -6.56
CA LYS A 149 -0.97 8.78 -7.98
C LYS A 149 0.17 9.30 -8.84
N SER A 150 0.20 8.85 -10.10
CA SER A 150 1.09 9.41 -11.11
C SER A 150 0.68 10.85 -11.49
N PRO A 151 1.63 11.70 -11.88
CA PRO A 151 1.35 13.05 -12.40
C PRO A 151 0.41 13.03 -13.63
N GLU A 152 0.57 12.04 -14.51
CA GLU A 152 -0.23 11.85 -15.73
C GLU A 152 -1.65 11.37 -15.43
N ARG A 153 -1.93 10.94 -14.18
CA ARG A 153 -3.21 10.38 -13.73
C ARG A 153 -3.66 9.20 -14.59
N ASP A 154 -2.70 8.34 -14.89
CA ASP A 154 -2.90 7.04 -15.53
C ASP A 154 -2.76 5.89 -14.53
N ARG A 155 -2.29 6.14 -13.30
CA ARG A 155 -2.15 5.14 -12.25
C ARG A 155 -2.39 5.71 -10.85
N ILE A 156 -2.96 4.86 -9.99
CA ILE A 156 -3.04 5.07 -8.53
C ILE A 156 -2.57 3.80 -7.83
N VAL A 157 -1.87 3.97 -6.70
CA VAL A 157 -1.32 2.89 -5.89
C VAL A 157 -1.73 3.10 -4.44
N ALA A 158 -2.20 2.03 -3.81
CA ALA A 158 -2.36 1.94 -2.36
C ALA A 158 -1.07 1.41 -1.75
N VAL A 159 -0.53 2.17 -0.80
CA VAL A 159 0.68 1.83 -0.05
C VAL A 159 0.27 1.56 1.39
N TRP A 160 0.34 0.29 1.81
CA TRP A 160 0.21 -0.08 3.21
C TRP A 160 1.57 0.00 3.88
N SER A 161 1.61 0.65 5.04
CA SER A 161 2.80 0.77 5.88
C SER A 161 2.53 0.10 7.22
N SER A 162 3.47 -0.72 7.67
CA SER A 162 3.40 -1.46 8.94
C SER A 162 4.81 -1.71 9.44
N HIS A 163 4.94 -2.22 10.67
CA HIS A 163 6.23 -2.63 11.22
C HIS A 163 6.93 -3.73 10.39
N ASP A 164 6.16 -4.55 9.66
CA ASP A 164 6.70 -5.59 8.77
C ASP A 164 7.24 -5.02 7.44
N GLY A 165 6.90 -3.76 7.12
CA GLY A 165 7.34 -3.06 5.93
C GLY A 165 6.21 -2.48 5.11
N LEU A 166 6.50 -2.28 3.82
CA LEU A 166 5.61 -1.64 2.85
C LEU A 166 5.00 -2.67 1.90
N PHE A 167 3.73 -2.47 1.57
CA PHE A 167 3.05 -3.25 0.56
C PHE A 167 2.31 -2.37 -0.43
N TYR A 168 2.39 -2.72 -1.71
CA TYR A 168 1.89 -1.93 -2.81
C TYR A 168 0.85 -2.71 -3.61
N VAL A 169 -0.27 -2.08 -3.91
CA VAL A 169 -1.23 -2.57 -4.90
C VAL A 169 -1.62 -1.42 -5.79
N GLY A 170 -1.54 -1.61 -7.10
CA GLY A 170 -1.84 -0.58 -8.10
C GLY A 170 -3.17 -0.80 -8.81
N THR A 171 -3.62 0.21 -9.54
CA THR A 171 -4.63 0.09 -10.59
C THR A 171 -4.47 1.21 -11.62
N SER A 172 -4.91 0.95 -12.85
CA SER A 172 -4.86 1.95 -13.92
C SER A 172 -6.05 2.91 -13.85
N LEU A 173 -5.80 4.17 -14.19
CA LEU A 173 -6.77 5.27 -14.28
C LEU A 173 -7.18 5.53 -15.73
N GLU A 174 -7.46 4.47 -16.48
CA GLU A 174 -8.11 4.59 -17.79
C GLU A 174 -9.50 5.27 -17.69
N LYS A 175 -10.08 5.69 -18.82
CA LYS A 175 -11.32 6.51 -18.84
C LYS A 175 -12.47 5.96 -17.98
N SER A 176 -12.65 4.65 -17.93
CA SER A 176 -13.67 3.98 -17.09
C SER A 176 -13.28 3.95 -15.60
N GLY A 177 -12.00 3.77 -15.29
CA GLY A 177 -11.46 3.76 -13.93
C GLY A 177 -11.59 5.12 -13.23
N ARG A 178 -11.39 6.23 -13.95
CA ARG A 178 -11.45 7.60 -13.38
C ARG A 178 -12.75 7.92 -12.68
N ARG A 179 -13.90 7.46 -13.20
CA ARG A 179 -15.20 7.68 -12.57
C ARG A 179 -15.36 6.89 -11.27
N THR A 180 -14.90 5.63 -11.28
CA THR A 180 -14.96 4.74 -10.12
C THR A 180 -14.03 5.20 -9.01
N LEU A 181 -12.87 5.76 -9.39
CA LEU A 181 -11.78 6.09 -8.47
C LEU A 181 -11.70 7.58 -8.12
N GLY A 182 -12.64 8.41 -8.55
CA GLY A 182 -12.57 9.87 -8.41
C GLY A 182 -12.28 10.34 -6.97
N ALA A 183 -13.04 9.83 -5.99
CA ALA A 183 -12.83 10.17 -4.58
C ALA A 183 -11.44 9.75 -4.05
N PHE A 184 -10.90 8.64 -4.56
CA PHE A 184 -9.55 8.18 -4.21
C PHE A 184 -8.47 9.06 -4.83
N VAL A 185 -8.67 9.50 -6.07
CA VAL A 185 -7.75 10.39 -6.79
C VAL A 185 -7.67 11.78 -6.13
N ASP A 186 -8.77 12.27 -5.57
CA ASP A 186 -8.82 13.57 -4.90
C ASP A 186 -8.06 13.58 -3.56
N ARG A 187 -8.01 12.44 -2.85
CA ARG A 187 -7.25 12.31 -1.60
C ARG A 187 -5.82 11.77 -1.78
N ALA A 188 -5.51 11.16 -2.93
CA ALA A 188 -4.18 10.65 -3.21
C ALA A 188 -3.12 11.77 -3.34
N PHE A 189 -1.89 11.47 -2.95
CA PHE A 189 -0.74 12.34 -3.13
C PHE A 189 -0.09 12.09 -4.49
N THR A 190 0.30 13.18 -5.16
CA THR A 190 0.95 13.13 -6.46
C THR A 190 2.44 12.87 -6.28
N VAL A 191 2.92 11.72 -6.74
CA VAL A 191 4.36 11.38 -6.69
C VAL A 191 5.04 12.02 -7.88
N LEU A 192 5.99 12.93 -7.62
CA LEU A 192 6.71 13.63 -8.67
C LEU A 192 7.92 12.82 -9.14
N GLY A 193 8.00 12.56 -10.44
CA GLY A 193 9.07 11.79 -11.08
C GLY A 193 8.83 10.28 -11.10
N ASP A 194 9.81 9.54 -11.62
CA ASP A 194 9.74 8.08 -11.71
C ASP A 194 9.94 7.45 -10.33
N ASP A 195 8.90 6.79 -9.82
CA ASP A 195 8.94 6.08 -8.54
C ASP A 195 8.60 4.61 -8.70
N ALA A 196 9.45 3.75 -8.16
CA ALA A 196 9.27 2.31 -8.21
C ALA A 196 7.99 1.88 -7.48
N ALA A 197 7.51 2.65 -6.49
CA ALA A 197 6.22 2.36 -5.87
C ALA A 197 5.05 2.54 -6.83
N LEU A 198 5.15 3.42 -7.83
CA LEU A 198 4.12 3.51 -8.87
C LEU A 198 4.06 2.22 -9.69
N GLU A 199 5.12 1.43 -9.78
CA GLU A 199 5.08 0.12 -10.44
C GLU A 199 4.23 -0.91 -9.67
N ALA A 200 3.98 -0.66 -8.38
CA ALA A 200 3.25 -1.53 -7.47
C ALA A 200 3.76 -2.98 -7.49
N ILE A 201 5.07 -3.16 -7.36
CA ILE A 201 5.71 -4.48 -7.42
C ILE A 201 5.25 -5.34 -6.25
N GLY A 202 4.69 -6.51 -6.56
CA GLY A 202 4.28 -7.50 -5.58
C GLY A 202 5.45 -8.29 -5.00
N PRO A 203 5.22 -9.15 -3.99
CA PRO A 203 6.26 -9.95 -3.34
C PRO A 203 6.93 -10.98 -4.26
N ASP A 204 6.35 -11.23 -5.44
CA ASP A 204 6.90 -12.07 -6.50
C ASP A 204 7.76 -11.31 -7.52
N GLY A 205 7.90 -9.99 -7.39
CA GLY A 205 8.69 -9.15 -8.29
C GLY A 205 7.92 -8.62 -9.50
N ASP A 206 6.66 -9.03 -9.69
CA ASP A 206 5.83 -8.58 -10.79
C ASP A 206 4.86 -7.46 -10.36
N PRO A 207 4.47 -6.53 -11.26
CA PRO A 207 3.45 -5.53 -10.97
C PRO A 207 2.14 -6.15 -10.47
N LEU A 208 1.65 -5.67 -9.34
CA LEU A 208 0.43 -6.12 -8.67
C LEU A 208 -0.69 -5.10 -8.89
N GLU A 209 -1.36 -5.24 -10.02
CA GLU A 209 -2.45 -4.36 -10.40
C GLU A 209 -3.81 -5.07 -10.23
N LEU A 210 -4.79 -4.35 -9.69
CA LEU A 210 -6.19 -4.80 -9.63
C LEU A 210 -7.04 -4.04 -10.64
N THR A 211 -8.23 -4.57 -10.94
CA THR A 211 -9.24 -3.79 -11.67
C THR A 211 -9.65 -2.57 -10.83
N PRO A 212 -10.05 -1.44 -11.44
CA PRO A 212 -10.44 -0.25 -10.68
C PRO A 212 -11.53 -0.51 -9.63
N SER A 213 -12.49 -1.39 -9.93
CA SER A 213 -13.55 -1.78 -8.99
C SER A 213 -13.04 -2.65 -7.84
N ASP A 214 -12.14 -3.59 -8.12
CA ASP A 214 -11.56 -4.46 -7.08
C ASP A 214 -10.61 -3.67 -6.18
N PHE A 215 -9.81 -2.76 -6.76
CA PHE A 215 -8.96 -1.83 -6.03
C PHE A 215 -9.78 -0.97 -5.07
N ALA A 216 -10.84 -0.32 -5.56
CA ALA A 216 -11.75 0.47 -4.74
C ALA A 216 -12.35 -0.37 -3.60
N SER A 217 -12.80 -1.58 -3.93
CA SER A 217 -13.42 -2.50 -2.96
C SER A 217 -12.43 -2.99 -1.90
N LEU A 218 -11.16 -3.20 -2.26
CA LEU A 218 -10.09 -3.58 -1.33
C LEU A 218 -9.79 -2.43 -0.38
N VAL A 219 -9.56 -1.22 -0.92
CA VAL A 219 -9.27 -0.01 -0.13
C VAL A 219 -10.39 0.26 0.87
N LEU A 220 -11.65 0.27 0.42
CA LEU A 220 -12.80 0.48 1.31
C LEU A 220 -12.95 -0.64 2.34
N ALA A 221 -12.65 -1.90 1.98
CA ALA A 221 -12.73 -3.00 2.93
C ALA A 221 -11.66 -2.89 4.03
N VAL A 222 -10.48 -2.37 3.72
CA VAL A 222 -9.43 -2.10 4.72
C VAL A 222 -9.80 -0.89 5.58
N GLU A 223 -10.33 0.18 4.98
CA GLU A 223 -10.80 1.36 5.73
C GLU A 223 -11.98 1.04 6.66
N GLU A 224 -12.78 0.03 6.33
CA GLU A 224 -13.85 -0.46 7.21
C GLU A 224 -13.29 -1.19 8.44
N LEU A 225 -12.07 -1.73 8.37
CA LEU A 225 -11.40 -2.36 9.52
C LEU A 225 -10.81 -1.31 10.47
N ASP A 226 -10.14 -0.29 9.92
CA ASP A 226 -9.61 0.84 10.67
C ASP A 226 -9.76 2.14 9.83
N PRO A 227 -10.73 3.01 10.16
CA PRO A 227 -10.92 4.27 9.45
C PRO A 227 -9.74 5.25 9.57
N GLU A 228 -8.94 5.15 10.63
CA GLU A 228 -7.83 6.07 10.91
C GLU A 228 -6.56 5.71 10.13
N CYS A 229 -6.50 4.52 9.51
CA CYS A 229 -5.32 4.09 8.76
C CYS A 229 -4.89 5.08 7.66
N GLN A 230 -5.82 5.86 7.10
CA GLN A 230 -5.52 6.88 6.09
C GLN A 230 -4.67 8.05 6.59
N GLN A 231 -4.69 8.29 7.90
CA GLN A 231 -3.94 9.36 8.57
C GLN A 231 -2.70 8.80 9.28
N ARG A 232 -2.46 7.50 9.15
CA ARG A 232 -1.35 6.81 9.79
C ARG A 232 -0.24 6.50 8.80
N LEU A 233 1.00 6.62 9.25
CA LEU A 233 2.19 6.10 8.61
C LEU A 233 2.93 5.29 9.67
N VAL A 234 3.30 4.06 9.36
CA VAL A 234 4.07 3.20 10.26
C VAL A 234 5.30 2.72 9.53
N LEU A 235 6.44 3.34 9.83
CA LEU A 235 7.72 3.12 9.18
C LEU A 235 8.83 2.97 10.24
N SER A 236 10.01 2.62 9.78
CA SER A 236 11.24 2.68 10.55
C SER A 236 12.30 3.43 9.77
N ASP A 237 13.18 4.16 10.46
CA ASP A 237 14.34 4.75 9.83
C ASP A 237 15.41 3.69 9.47
N ALA A 238 16.51 4.12 8.85
CA ALA A 238 17.61 3.23 8.46
C ALA A 238 18.33 2.53 9.64
N ARG A 239 18.09 2.97 10.89
CA ARG A 239 18.62 2.38 12.12
C ARG A 239 17.58 1.50 12.83
N GLY A 240 16.39 1.35 12.26
CA GLY A 240 15.27 0.62 12.86
C GLY A 240 14.52 1.42 13.93
N ALA A 241 14.81 2.71 14.11
CA ALA A 241 14.09 3.55 15.05
C ALA A 241 12.70 3.89 14.47
N PRO A 242 11.67 4.04 15.32
CA PRO A 242 10.31 4.23 14.85
C PRO A 242 10.17 5.56 14.11
N PHE A 243 9.51 5.51 12.96
CA PHE A 243 9.00 6.68 12.26
C PHE A 243 7.50 6.48 12.11
N THR A 244 6.70 7.11 12.96
CA THR A 244 5.25 6.91 12.94
C THR A 244 4.54 8.24 12.93
N LEU A 245 3.57 8.38 12.03
CA LEU A 245 2.56 9.42 12.08
C LEU A 245 1.28 8.72 12.46
N ASP A 246 0.63 9.07 13.56
CA ASP A 246 -0.65 8.46 13.95
C ASP A 246 -1.60 9.53 14.43
N GLY A 247 -2.45 10.00 13.51
CA GLY A 247 -3.41 11.08 13.73
C GLY A 247 -2.73 12.38 14.14
N ARG A 248 -2.55 12.55 15.45
CA ARG A 248 -2.09 13.78 16.11
C ARG A 248 -0.67 13.71 16.62
N GLU A 249 0.00 12.56 16.55
CA GLU A 249 1.38 12.42 17.00
C GLU A 249 2.28 12.05 15.83
N LEU A 250 3.43 12.72 15.73
CA LEU A 250 4.54 12.35 14.85
C LEU A 250 5.73 11.92 15.72
N VAL A 251 6.14 10.67 15.59
CA VAL A 251 7.31 10.09 16.26
C VAL A 251 8.42 9.90 15.24
N VAL A 252 9.61 10.39 15.58
CA VAL A 252 10.82 10.31 14.76
C VAL A 252 11.99 9.88 15.66
N GLY A 253 12.25 8.57 15.68
CA GLY A 253 13.17 7.94 16.61
C GLY A 253 12.72 8.15 18.05
N GLU A 254 13.54 8.83 18.85
CA GLU A 254 13.23 9.15 20.25
C GLU A 254 12.39 10.43 20.40
N ARG A 255 12.25 11.22 19.32
CA ARG A 255 11.56 12.52 19.35
C ARG A 255 10.08 12.32 19.06
N ARG A 256 9.23 13.06 19.78
CA ARG A 256 7.78 13.07 19.60
C ARG A 256 7.31 14.51 19.39
N PHE A 257 6.41 14.70 18.44
CA PHE A 257 5.82 15.98 18.10
C PHE A 257 4.30 15.85 18.17
N ASP A 258 3.69 16.71 18.97
CA ASP A 258 2.23 16.83 19.10
C ASP A 258 1.71 17.78 18.01
N LEU A 259 0.95 17.25 17.05
CA LEU A 259 0.38 18.00 15.93
C LEU A 259 -0.85 18.83 16.32
N GLU A 260 -1.36 18.71 17.56
CA GLU A 260 -2.38 19.61 18.10
C GLU A 260 -1.79 20.84 18.79
N ALA A 261 -0.51 20.77 19.18
CA ALA A 261 0.20 21.89 19.76
C ALA A 261 0.89 22.73 18.68
N PRO A 262 1.13 24.03 18.94
CA PRO A 262 1.85 24.88 18.00
C PRO A 262 3.23 24.31 17.66
N LEU A 263 3.50 24.13 16.38
CA LEU A 263 4.81 23.70 15.87
C LEU A 263 5.27 24.60 14.73
N GLU A 264 6.56 24.54 14.44
CA GLU A 264 7.17 25.17 13.29
C GLU A 264 7.70 24.09 12.36
N TRP A 265 7.37 24.21 11.07
CA TRP A 265 7.96 23.34 10.06
C TRP A 265 8.26 24.14 8.80
N ARG A 266 9.28 23.69 8.06
CA ARG A 266 9.70 24.34 6.81
C ARG A 266 10.28 23.33 5.80
N PRO A 267 9.85 23.39 4.53
CA PRO A 267 10.46 22.63 3.46
C PRO A 267 11.69 23.37 2.90
N PHE A 268 12.75 22.65 2.59
CA PHE A 268 13.93 23.22 1.94
C PHE A 268 14.59 22.17 1.04
N VAL A 269 15.50 22.60 0.17
CA VAL A 269 16.35 21.71 -0.65
C VAL A 269 17.80 22.05 -0.42
N PHE A 270 18.67 21.06 -0.49
CA PHE A 270 20.11 21.27 -0.37
C PHE A 270 20.86 20.31 -1.28
N GLN A 271 22.10 20.65 -1.58
CA GLN A 271 22.99 19.82 -2.38
C GLN A 271 24.12 19.30 -1.51
N GLU A 272 24.49 18.04 -1.68
CA GLU A 272 25.67 17.47 -1.05
C GLU A 272 26.56 16.84 -2.10
N ALA A 273 27.84 17.22 -2.07
CA ALA A 273 28.85 16.66 -2.96
C ALA A 273 29.41 15.37 -2.36
N PHE A 274 29.40 14.30 -3.15
CA PHE A 274 30.04 13.03 -2.86
C PHE A 274 31.13 12.78 -3.89
N GLY A 275 32.33 13.28 -3.60
CA GLY A 275 33.48 13.21 -4.52
C GLY A 275 33.22 13.97 -5.82
N GLN A 276 33.03 13.23 -6.93
CA GLN A 276 32.76 13.78 -8.26
C GLN A 276 31.25 13.83 -8.60
N SER A 277 30.37 13.49 -7.66
CA SER A 277 28.93 13.49 -7.85
C SER A 277 28.25 14.49 -6.93
N VAL A 278 27.15 15.11 -7.38
CA VAL A 278 26.30 15.98 -6.56
C VAL A 278 24.93 15.33 -6.45
N THR A 279 24.43 15.22 -5.24
CA THR A 279 23.08 14.73 -4.97
C THR A 279 22.24 15.86 -4.39
N VAL A 280 21.02 16.01 -4.92
CA VAL A 280 20.07 17.00 -4.41
C VAL A 280 19.09 16.30 -3.49
N TYR A 281 18.87 16.90 -2.32
CA TYR A 281 17.97 16.39 -1.29
C TYR A 281 16.84 17.37 -1.06
N GLN A 282 15.70 16.82 -0.64
CA GLN A 282 14.60 17.57 -0.03
C GLN A 282 14.63 17.37 1.47
N GLY A 283 14.58 18.48 2.21
CA GLY A 283 14.54 18.54 3.66
C GLY A 283 13.19 19.01 4.17
N THR A 284 12.79 18.52 5.34
CA THR A 284 11.67 19.06 6.13
C THR A 284 12.16 19.24 7.56
N SER A 285 12.42 20.49 7.96
CA SER A 285 12.80 20.82 9.34
C SER A 285 11.52 20.97 10.16
N ILE A 286 11.49 20.34 11.33
CA ILE A 286 10.36 20.31 12.26
C ILE A 286 10.88 20.69 13.64
N ARG A 287 10.24 21.66 14.27
CA ARG A 287 10.61 22.17 15.59
C ARG A 287 9.38 22.37 16.47
N GLN A 288 9.43 21.84 17.69
CA GLN A 288 8.42 22.05 18.72
C GLN A 288 9.09 22.09 20.10
N GLY A 289 8.91 23.20 20.81
CA GLY A 289 9.60 23.44 22.07
C GLY A 289 11.12 23.39 21.90
N GLY A 290 11.79 22.51 22.66
CA GLY A 290 13.24 22.26 22.56
C GLY A 290 13.64 21.12 21.62
N SER A 291 12.68 20.47 20.96
CA SER A 291 12.93 19.33 20.08
C SER A 291 12.96 19.79 18.62
N GLU A 292 14.00 19.41 17.90
CA GLU A 292 14.16 19.65 16.47
C GLU A 292 14.59 18.36 15.75
N THR A 293 14.04 18.14 14.56
CA THR A 293 14.48 17.08 13.66
C THR A 293 14.41 17.54 12.21
N VAL A 294 15.21 16.92 11.35
CA VAL A 294 15.20 17.19 9.93
C VAL A 294 14.98 15.90 9.17
N LEU A 295 13.83 15.80 8.51
CA LEU A 295 13.54 14.69 7.60
C LEU A 295 14.17 14.97 6.25
N VAL A 296 14.89 14.00 5.70
CA VAL A 296 15.62 14.15 4.44
C VAL A 296 15.25 13.02 3.50
N SER A 297 14.96 13.37 2.25
CA SER A 297 14.77 12.40 1.18
C SER A 297 15.55 12.83 -0.06
N LEU A 298 15.84 11.87 -0.93
CA LEU A 298 16.41 12.17 -2.24
C LEU A 298 15.36 12.97 -3.03
N LEU A 299 15.82 14.05 -3.65
CA LEU A 299 14.98 14.80 -4.57
C LEU A 299 14.97 14.02 -5.90
N PRO A 300 13.79 13.72 -6.45
CA PRO A 300 13.71 13.02 -7.73
C PRO A 300 14.48 13.84 -8.78
N SER A 301 15.18 13.15 -9.68
CA SER A 301 15.81 13.77 -10.83
C SER A 301 14.75 14.61 -11.54
N PHE A 302 14.82 15.94 -11.41
CA PHE A 302 13.94 16.82 -12.15
C PHE A 302 14.32 16.72 -13.62
N VAL A 303 13.76 15.74 -14.33
CA VAL A 303 13.41 16.00 -15.72
C VAL A 303 12.39 17.12 -15.63
N PRO A 304 12.56 18.24 -16.34
CA PRO A 304 11.55 19.29 -16.29
C PRO A 304 10.23 18.62 -16.63
N PHE A 305 9.31 18.60 -15.67
CA PHE A 305 7.90 18.51 -15.99
C PHE A 305 7.69 19.68 -16.95
N GLU A 306 7.71 19.41 -18.26
CA GLU A 306 7.12 20.31 -19.21
C GLU A 306 5.66 20.33 -18.80
N VAL A 307 5.33 21.26 -17.91
CA VAL A 307 3.97 21.63 -17.58
C VAL A 307 3.41 22.26 -18.84
N ARG A 308 3.06 21.40 -19.80
CA ARG A 308 2.57 21.82 -21.11
C ARG A 308 1.20 22.48 -20.99
N ASP A 309 0.49 22.24 -19.87
CA ASP A 309 -0.84 22.77 -19.68
C ASP A 309 -1.24 22.89 -18.21
N TRP A 310 -1.09 24.09 -17.63
CA TRP A 310 -1.52 24.39 -16.27
C TRP A 310 -3.03 24.19 -16.05
N ALA A 311 -3.84 24.21 -17.12
CA ALA A 311 -5.28 24.01 -17.04
C ALA A 311 -5.67 22.57 -16.66
N GLN A 312 -4.72 21.63 -16.69
CA GLN A 312 -4.95 20.24 -16.33
C GLN A 312 -4.72 19.95 -14.84
N PHE A 313 -4.19 20.90 -14.07
CA PHE A 313 -3.95 20.71 -12.63
C PHE A 313 -5.25 20.70 -11.83
N ASP A 314 -5.46 19.61 -11.09
CA ASP A 314 -6.53 19.52 -10.11
C ASP A 314 -6.10 20.20 -8.80
N ARG A 315 -7.06 20.42 -7.91
CA ARG A 315 -6.81 21.05 -6.61
C ARG A 315 -5.84 20.24 -5.75
N ALA A 316 -5.87 18.91 -5.86
CA ALA A 316 -5.00 18.02 -5.11
C ALA A 316 -3.53 18.18 -5.54
N MET A 317 -3.26 18.27 -6.84
CA MET A 317 -1.92 18.49 -7.37
C MET A 317 -1.40 19.90 -7.04
N LEU A 318 -2.25 20.92 -7.08
CA LEU A 318 -1.86 22.27 -6.63
C LEU A 318 -1.51 22.31 -5.13
N ARG A 319 -2.27 21.58 -4.30
CA ARG A 319 -1.95 21.37 -2.88
C ARG A 319 -0.58 20.71 -2.74
N ASP A 320 -0.35 19.62 -3.45
CA ASP A 320 0.90 18.85 -3.39
C ASP A 320 2.09 19.70 -3.85
N LEU A 321 1.96 20.43 -4.97
CA LEU A 321 3.00 21.34 -5.46
C LEU A 321 3.34 22.43 -4.42
N ARG A 322 2.35 22.98 -3.72
CA ARG A 322 2.58 23.94 -2.63
C ARG A 322 3.40 23.32 -1.49
N LEU A 323 3.13 22.06 -1.15
CA LEU A 323 3.85 21.35 -0.10
C LEU A 323 5.27 20.93 -0.53
N VAL A 324 5.52 20.71 -1.83
CA VAL A 324 6.85 20.40 -2.36
C VAL A 324 7.74 21.62 -2.47
N GLN A 325 7.17 22.80 -2.76
CA GLN A 325 7.92 24.05 -2.93
C GLN A 325 8.83 24.32 -1.72
N ALA A 326 10.12 24.47 -2.03
CA ALA A 326 11.19 24.49 -1.04
C ALA A 326 12.28 25.45 -1.50
N ALA A 327 12.81 26.24 -0.57
CA ALA A 327 13.92 27.16 -0.84
C ALA A 327 15.26 26.40 -0.74
N PRO A 328 16.29 26.81 -1.51
CA PRO A 328 17.63 26.27 -1.34
C PRO A 328 18.24 26.75 -0.02
N GLU A 329 18.87 25.83 0.70
CA GLU A 329 19.54 26.07 1.98
C GLU A 329 20.82 25.25 2.11
N ASP A 330 21.62 25.58 3.14
CA ASP A 330 22.80 24.81 3.50
C ASP A 330 22.42 23.42 4.06
N PRO A 331 23.26 22.40 3.82
CA PRO A 331 23.00 21.06 4.31
C PRO A 331 22.96 21.03 5.86
N PRO A 332 21.91 20.44 6.47
CA PRO A 332 21.80 20.33 7.92
C PRO A 332 22.89 19.42 8.50
N PRO A 333 23.24 19.51 9.80
CA PRO A 333 24.17 18.58 10.44
C PRO A 333 23.72 17.11 10.29
N ARG A 334 24.64 16.18 10.02
CA ARG A 334 24.32 14.77 9.68
C ARG A 334 23.62 14.00 10.80
N ASP A 335 23.91 14.33 12.05
CA ASP A 335 23.31 13.79 13.26
C ASP A 335 21.86 14.25 13.49
N ALA A 336 21.46 15.38 12.90
CA ALA A 336 20.09 15.89 12.95
C ALA A 336 19.17 15.28 11.87
N ARG A 337 19.75 14.59 10.87
CA ARG A 337 19.04 14.07 9.69
C ARG A 337 18.40 12.71 9.99
N VAL A 338 17.16 12.55 9.58
CA VAL A 338 16.46 11.28 9.53
C VAL A 338 16.02 11.04 8.11
N ALA A 339 16.50 9.95 7.52
CA ALA A 339 16.14 9.59 6.15
C ALA A 339 14.67 9.12 6.11
N ILE A 340 13.93 9.60 5.11
CA ILE A 340 12.56 9.17 4.83
C ILE A 340 12.42 8.84 3.34
N ASP A 341 11.61 7.83 3.04
CA ASP A 341 11.24 7.55 1.66
C ASP A 341 10.47 8.76 1.07
N ARG A 342 10.78 9.09 -0.18
CA ARG A 342 10.20 10.21 -0.92
C ARG A 342 8.68 10.12 -1.00
N LEU A 343 8.13 8.91 -1.01
CA LEU A 343 6.69 8.64 -1.05
C LEU A 343 5.96 9.24 0.15
N PHE A 344 6.63 9.33 1.29
CA PHE A 344 6.03 9.79 2.54
C PHE A 344 6.34 11.26 2.87
N VAL A 345 7.16 11.94 2.07
CA VAL A 345 7.45 13.37 2.27
C VAL A 345 6.17 14.20 2.19
N LEU A 346 5.35 13.97 1.15
CA LEU A 346 4.10 14.71 0.95
C LEU A 346 3.04 14.42 2.03
N PRO A 347 2.74 13.14 2.37
CA PRO A 347 1.87 12.82 3.49
C PRO A 347 2.28 13.50 4.79
N VAL A 348 3.57 13.46 5.14
CA VAL A 348 4.08 14.09 6.37
C VAL A 348 3.93 15.60 6.32
N ARG A 349 4.33 16.25 5.22
CA ARG A 349 4.16 17.72 5.06
C ARG A 349 2.69 18.13 5.09
N SER A 350 1.79 17.31 4.55
CA SER A 350 0.36 17.56 4.62
C SER A 350 -0.16 17.54 6.07
N ALA A 351 0.28 16.58 6.89
CA ALA A 351 -0.09 16.53 8.31
C ALA A 351 0.49 17.70 9.12
N LEU A 352 1.71 18.13 8.79
CA LEU A 352 2.34 19.30 9.39
C LEU A 352 1.65 20.62 8.98
N ASP A 353 1.16 20.71 7.73
CA ASP A 353 0.42 21.89 7.24
C ASP A 353 -0.93 22.07 7.95
N THR A 354 -1.56 20.97 8.38
CA THR A 354 -2.81 21.02 9.14
C THR A 354 -2.61 21.34 10.62
N ALA A 355 -1.38 21.18 11.15
CA ALA A 355 -1.06 21.48 12.54
C ALA A 355 -1.12 23.00 12.84
N PRO A 356 -1.45 23.42 14.08
CA PRO A 356 -1.42 24.82 14.45
C PRO A 356 0.00 25.41 14.32
N GLN A 357 0.13 26.53 13.61
CA GLN A 357 1.43 27.20 13.46
C GLN A 357 1.71 28.14 14.64
N ALA A 358 2.91 28.05 15.23
CA ALA A 358 3.34 28.93 16.32
C ALA A 358 3.33 30.43 15.92
N SER A 359 3.76 30.73 14.69
CA SER A 359 3.85 32.10 14.15
C SER A 359 2.50 32.79 13.94
N ARG A 360 1.39 32.05 13.81
CA ARG A 360 0.05 32.64 13.58
C ARG A 360 -0.55 33.30 14.83
N ARG A 361 -0.08 32.98 16.04
CA ARG A 361 -0.60 33.59 17.27
C ARG A 361 -0.10 35.02 17.49
N THR A 362 1.08 35.38 17.00
CA THR A 362 1.65 36.72 17.20
C THR A 362 0.88 37.81 16.44
N SER A 363 0.21 37.46 15.33
CA SER A 363 -0.58 38.41 14.54
C SER A 363 -1.97 38.68 15.12
N ARG A 364 -2.59 37.73 15.83
CA ARG A 364 -3.95 37.88 16.37
C ARG A 364 -4.02 38.58 17.72
N ALA A 365 -2.91 38.64 18.46
CA ALA A 365 -2.79 39.39 19.71
C ALA A 365 -2.48 40.89 19.52
N ARG A 366 -2.42 41.37 18.27
CA ARG A 366 -2.15 42.78 17.90
C ARG A 366 -3.26 43.43 17.06
N ALA A 367 -4.39 42.75 16.86
CA ALA A 367 -5.53 43.27 16.11
C ALA A 367 -6.65 43.73 17.06
#